data_AF-A0A7S0Q2U3-F1
#
_entry.id   AF-A0A7S0Q2U3-F1
#
_cell.length_a   1.000
_cell.length_b   1.000
_cell.length_c   1.000
_cell.angle_alpha   90.00
_cell.angle_beta   90.00
_cell.angle_gamma   90.00
#
_symmetry.space_group_name_H-M   'P 1'
#
loop_
_entity.id
_entity.type
_entity.pdbx_description
1 polymer ?
#
loop_
_entity_poly.entity_id
_entity_poly.type
_entity_poly.pdbx_seq_one_letter_code
_entity_poly.pdbx_strand_id
1 'polypeptide(L)'
;PGKTVPPKHTPPAEEGGILGIEVQQMPDTQDERAASIARCVDKEAACASWAIGGECEFNGAYMATACAASCYVCESASHRDDHDTCVYWASQGECERNADFMLPACGWSCRNASKAAR
;
A
#
# COMPACT_ATOMS: atom_id res chain seq x y z
N PRO A 1 -8.35 -28.63 -20.35
CA PRO A 1 -9.55 -28.23 -19.58
C PRO A 1 -9.46 -28.66 -18.12
N GLY A 2 -9.49 -27.69 -17.19
CA GLY A 2 -9.54 -27.94 -15.74
C GLY A 2 -8.27 -27.54 -15.01
N LYS A 3 -7.99 -26.24 -14.90
CA LYS A 3 -7.14 -25.75 -13.81
C LYS A 3 -8.00 -25.88 -12.54
N THR A 4 -7.70 -26.88 -11.72
CA THR A 4 -8.31 -27.01 -10.38
C THR A 4 -7.98 -25.75 -9.60
N VAL A 5 -9.00 -24.96 -9.30
CA VAL A 5 -8.89 -23.81 -8.41
C VAL A 5 -8.75 -24.37 -6.98
N PRO A 6 -7.62 -24.15 -6.28
CA PRO A 6 -7.53 -24.56 -4.89
C PRO A 6 -8.57 -23.79 -4.05
N PRO A 7 -9.11 -24.40 -2.99
CA PRO A 7 -10.13 -23.75 -2.16
C PRO A 7 -9.60 -22.42 -1.62
N LYS A 8 -10.46 -21.38 -1.66
CA LYS A 8 -10.18 -20.10 -1.01
C LYS A 8 -9.90 -20.36 0.46
N HIS A 9 -8.64 -20.29 0.88
CA HIS A 9 -8.30 -20.14 2.28
C HIS A 9 -8.61 -18.70 2.67
N THR A 10 -9.85 -18.46 3.07
CA THR A 10 -10.20 -17.26 3.84
C THR A 10 -9.55 -17.35 5.22
N PRO A 11 -8.70 -16.39 5.63
CA PRO A 11 -8.23 -16.33 7.00
C PRO A 11 -9.40 -16.01 7.96
N PRO A 12 -9.27 -16.37 9.26
CA PRO A 12 -10.34 -16.22 10.24
C PRO A 12 -10.73 -14.75 10.44
N ALA A 13 -12.03 -14.52 10.61
CA ALA A 13 -12.56 -13.27 11.10
C ALA A 13 -12.20 -13.14 12.57
N GLU A 14 -11.22 -12.30 12.89
CA GLU A 14 -10.93 -11.94 14.28
C GLU A 14 -11.83 -10.75 14.66
N GLU A 15 -12.94 -11.07 15.32
CA GLU A 15 -13.78 -10.13 16.06
C GLU A 15 -13.00 -9.65 17.30
N GLY A 16 -12.59 -8.37 17.34
CA GLY A 16 -11.81 -7.85 18.47
C GLY A 16 -11.94 -6.34 18.60
N GLY A 17 -12.93 -5.89 19.38
CA GLY A 17 -13.10 -4.47 19.74
C GLY A 17 -11.97 -3.97 20.65
N ILE A 18 -11.38 -2.83 20.28
CA ILE A 18 -10.38 -2.16 21.09
C ILE A 18 -11.10 -1.25 22.08
N LEU A 19 -11.09 -1.62 23.37
CA LEU A 19 -11.48 -0.74 24.46
C LEU A 19 -10.39 0.32 24.70
N GLY A 20 -10.76 1.59 24.61
CA GLY A 20 -10.14 2.66 25.41
C GLY A 20 -8.84 3.28 24.90
N ILE A 21 -8.80 3.75 23.65
CA ILE A 21 -7.85 4.81 23.25
C ILE A 21 -8.69 6.00 22.81
N GLU A 22 -8.54 7.15 23.49
CA GLU A 22 -9.07 8.42 23.01
C GLU A 22 -8.39 8.75 21.68
N VAL A 23 -9.09 8.42 20.59
CA VAL A 23 -8.68 8.73 19.23
C VAL A 23 -8.80 10.26 19.05
N GLN A 24 -7.68 10.96 19.08
CA GLN A 24 -7.62 12.30 18.48
C GLN A 24 -7.87 12.14 16.97
N GLN A 25 -9.00 12.69 16.51
CA GLN A 25 -9.52 12.73 15.14
C GLN A 25 -8.90 11.74 14.13
N MET A 26 -9.50 10.55 14.00
CA MET A 26 -9.47 9.76 12.77
C MET A 26 -10.53 10.35 11.82
N PRO A 27 -10.24 10.61 10.53
CA PRO A 27 -11.23 11.15 9.62
C PRO A 27 -12.30 10.08 9.33
N ASP A 28 -13.50 10.28 9.86
CA ASP A 28 -14.65 9.37 9.78
C ASP A 28 -15.31 9.29 8.39
N THR A 29 -14.80 10.04 7.41
CA THR A 29 -15.41 10.09 6.08
C THR A 29 -14.62 9.27 5.07
N GLN A 30 -15.31 8.35 4.38
CA GLN A 30 -14.76 7.55 3.29
C GLN A 30 -14.17 8.42 2.16
N ASP A 31 -14.59 9.69 2.06
CA ASP A 31 -14.05 10.72 1.16
C ASP A 31 -12.61 11.13 1.51
N GLU A 32 -12.24 11.24 2.80
CA GLU A 32 -10.89 11.63 3.20
C GLU A 32 -9.88 10.49 3.03
N ARG A 33 -10.31 9.24 3.23
CA ARG A 33 -9.51 8.05 2.90
C ARG A 33 -9.28 7.93 1.39
N ALA A 34 -10.30 8.21 0.58
CA ALA A 34 -10.15 8.30 -0.87
C ALA A 34 -9.20 9.45 -1.27
N ALA A 35 -9.26 10.60 -0.60
CA ALA A 35 -8.31 11.69 -0.80
C ALA A 35 -6.87 11.29 -0.38
N SER A 36 -6.70 10.51 0.69
CA SER A 36 -5.39 10.00 1.14
C SER A 36 -4.81 8.94 0.22
N ILE A 37 -5.66 8.12 -0.41
CA ILE A 37 -5.26 7.20 -1.51
C ILE A 37 -4.93 8.01 -2.78
N ALA A 38 -5.73 9.03 -3.12
CA ALA A 38 -5.53 9.89 -4.28
C ALA A 38 -4.30 10.81 -4.16
N ARG A 39 -3.82 11.08 -2.94
CA ARG A 39 -2.57 11.82 -2.69
C ARG A 39 -1.32 11.03 -3.06
N CYS A 40 -1.44 9.72 -3.32
CA CYS A 40 -0.30 8.87 -3.64
C CYS A 40 -0.09 8.65 -5.14
N VAL A 41 0.10 9.76 -5.86
CA VAL A 41 0.46 9.72 -7.27
C VAL A 41 1.56 10.73 -7.54
N ASP A 42 2.42 10.39 -8.49
CA ASP A 42 3.36 11.35 -9.05
C ASP A 42 2.60 12.26 -10.02
N LYS A 43 2.68 13.57 -9.78
CA LYS A 43 2.06 14.60 -10.60
C LYS A 43 2.97 15.05 -11.74
N GLU A 44 4.27 14.81 -11.60
CA GLU A 44 5.29 15.21 -12.57
C GLU A 44 5.91 13.98 -13.25
N ALA A 45 6.11 14.06 -14.56
CA ALA A 45 6.74 12.98 -15.33
C ALA A 45 8.20 12.73 -14.90
N ALA A 46 8.86 13.74 -14.33
CA ALA A 46 10.26 13.68 -13.89
C ALA A 46 10.43 13.16 -12.45
N CYS A 47 9.35 12.84 -11.73
CA CYS A 47 9.40 12.39 -10.34
C CYS A 47 10.37 11.22 -10.12
N ALA A 48 10.37 10.22 -11.01
CA ALA A 48 11.27 9.08 -10.91
C ALA A 48 12.74 9.50 -11.03
N SER A 49 13.07 10.37 -11.99
CA SER A 49 14.45 10.87 -12.16
C SER A 49 14.90 11.76 -10.99
N TRP A 50 14.01 12.58 -10.46
CA TRP A 50 14.29 13.44 -9.30
C TRP A 50 14.48 12.63 -8.02
N ALA A 51 13.64 11.62 -7.79
CA ALA A 51 13.80 10.69 -6.67
C ALA A 51 15.12 9.92 -6.75
N ILE A 52 15.50 9.41 -7.93
CA ILE A 52 16.82 8.79 -8.14
C ILE A 52 17.97 9.79 -7.90
N GLY A 53 17.74 11.06 -8.23
CA GLY A 53 18.67 12.16 -7.99
C GLY A 53 18.79 12.63 -6.53
N GLY A 54 18.02 12.05 -5.60
CA GLY A 54 18.04 12.40 -4.18
C GLY A 54 17.16 13.61 -3.80
N GLU A 55 16.26 14.04 -4.68
CA GLU A 55 15.36 15.18 -4.38
C GLU A 55 14.40 14.86 -3.23
N CYS A 56 14.16 13.58 -2.92
CA CYS A 56 13.36 13.20 -1.75
C CYS A 56 14.00 13.68 -0.44
N GLU A 57 15.33 13.69 -0.37
CA GLU A 57 16.12 14.13 0.77
C GLU A 57 16.42 15.63 0.73
N PHE A 58 16.79 16.16 -0.45
CA PHE A 58 17.16 17.57 -0.60
C PHE A 58 15.95 18.52 -0.71
N ASN A 59 14.84 18.03 -1.25
CA ASN A 59 13.63 18.80 -1.54
C ASN A 59 12.35 18.05 -1.13
N GLY A 60 12.42 17.38 0.03
CA GLY A 60 11.40 16.45 0.49
C GLY A 60 10.00 17.04 0.61
N ALA A 61 9.85 18.33 0.95
CA ALA A 61 8.53 18.97 1.06
C ALA A 61 7.83 19.10 -0.30
N TYR A 62 8.56 19.54 -1.33
CA TYR A 62 8.02 19.61 -2.69
C TYR A 62 7.76 18.20 -3.23
N MET A 63 8.73 17.31 -3.07
CA MET A 63 8.61 15.94 -3.54
C MET A 63 7.49 15.17 -2.84
N ALA A 64 7.19 15.42 -1.58
CA ALA A 64 6.05 14.80 -0.90
C ALA A 64 4.70 15.25 -1.46
N THR A 65 4.64 16.42 -2.09
CA THR A 65 3.40 16.95 -2.67
C THR A 65 3.27 16.61 -4.16
N ALA A 66 4.38 16.64 -4.90
CA ALA A 66 4.43 16.46 -6.34
C ALA A 66 4.77 15.01 -6.76
N CYS A 67 5.54 14.30 -5.93
CA CYS A 67 6.19 13.03 -6.25
C CYS A 67 6.06 12.03 -5.10
N ALA A 68 4.89 12.01 -4.44
CA ALA A 68 4.65 11.23 -3.23
C ALA A 68 4.91 9.73 -3.44
N ALA A 69 4.58 9.21 -4.63
CA ALA A 69 4.78 7.81 -4.97
C ALA A 69 6.26 7.50 -5.22
N SER A 70 6.96 8.36 -5.98
CA SER A 70 8.40 8.22 -6.25
C SER A 70 9.26 8.36 -4.99
N CYS A 71 8.86 9.20 -4.03
CA CYS A 71 9.56 9.35 -2.75
C CYS A 71 9.06 8.45 -1.62
N TYR A 72 8.09 7.57 -1.91
CA TYR A 72 7.54 6.61 -0.93
C TYR A 72 6.97 7.25 0.35
N VAL A 73 6.56 8.51 0.30
CA VAL A 73 6.04 9.27 1.45
C VAL A 73 4.52 9.26 1.53
N CYS A 74 3.88 8.35 0.82
CA CYS A 74 2.44 8.20 0.87
C CYS A 74 1.97 7.63 2.21
N GLU A 75 1.09 8.37 2.88
CA GLU A 75 0.37 7.95 4.07
C GLU A 75 -0.91 7.20 3.67
N SER A 76 -0.77 6.19 2.80
CA SER A 76 -1.89 5.34 2.38
C SER A 76 -1.61 3.89 2.78
N ALA A 77 -2.65 3.15 3.18
CA ALA A 77 -2.57 1.74 3.55
C ALA A 77 -1.88 0.87 2.47
N SER A 78 -1.98 1.29 1.20
CA SER A 78 -1.27 0.74 0.04
C SER A 78 0.27 0.84 0.05
N HIS A 79 0.88 1.40 1.10
CA HIS A 79 2.33 1.50 1.29
C HIS A 79 2.85 0.77 2.53
N ARG A 80 1.98 0.16 3.32
CA ARG A 80 2.35 -0.61 4.52
C ARG A 80 1.83 -2.03 4.40
N ASP A 81 2.41 -2.89 5.22
CA ASP A 81 1.87 -4.22 5.46
C ASP A 81 1.20 -4.19 6.84
N ASP A 82 -0.07 -4.52 6.85
CA ASP A 82 -0.91 -4.61 8.05
C ASP A 82 -0.93 -6.05 8.62
N HIS A 83 -0.18 -6.96 7.99
CA HIS A 83 0.05 -8.33 8.45
C HIS A 83 1.52 -8.72 8.34
N ASP A 84 2.01 -9.43 9.34
CA ASP A 84 3.34 -10.04 9.38
C ASP A 84 3.59 -11.05 8.26
N THR A 85 2.53 -11.64 7.73
CA THR A 85 2.53 -12.65 6.67
C THR A 85 2.39 -12.07 5.26
N CYS A 86 2.30 -10.74 5.11
CA CYS A 86 2.19 -10.08 3.82
C CYS A 86 3.32 -10.45 2.84
N VAL A 87 4.56 -10.56 3.33
CA VAL A 87 5.71 -10.97 2.50
C VAL A 87 5.53 -12.38 1.95
N TYR A 88 5.04 -13.29 2.80
CA TYR A 88 4.77 -14.67 2.41
C TYR A 88 3.67 -14.72 1.36
N TRP A 89 2.51 -14.08 1.59
CA TRP A 89 1.41 -14.06 0.61
C TRP A 89 1.80 -13.41 -0.70
N ALA A 90 2.55 -12.31 -0.67
CA ALA A 90 3.07 -11.68 -1.88
C ALA A 90 4.00 -12.61 -2.67
N SER A 91 4.87 -13.38 -1.99
CA SER A 91 5.72 -14.39 -2.65
C SER A 91 4.92 -15.52 -3.32
N GLN A 92 3.71 -15.80 -2.83
CA GLN A 92 2.81 -16.79 -3.41
C GLN A 92 1.99 -16.25 -4.60
N GLY A 93 2.15 -14.97 -4.93
CA GLY A 93 1.42 -14.31 -6.03
C GLY A 93 0.02 -13.85 -5.65
N GLU A 94 -0.29 -13.71 -4.36
CA GLU A 94 -1.59 -13.22 -3.90
C GLU A 94 -1.86 -11.77 -4.34
N CYS A 95 -0.81 -11.00 -4.64
CA CYS A 95 -0.95 -9.65 -5.18
C CYS A 95 -1.64 -9.60 -6.55
N GLU A 96 -1.64 -10.71 -7.29
CA GLU A 96 -2.33 -10.84 -8.58
C GLU A 96 -3.65 -11.62 -8.42
N ARG A 97 -3.66 -12.64 -7.56
CA ARG A 97 -4.82 -13.53 -7.38
C ARG A 97 -5.87 -12.97 -6.43
N ASN A 98 -5.46 -12.11 -5.51
CA ASN A 98 -6.27 -11.54 -4.44
C ASN A 98 -5.91 -10.06 -4.19
N ALA A 99 -5.73 -9.30 -5.27
CA ALA A 99 -5.34 -7.90 -5.25
C ALA A 99 -6.27 -7.02 -4.39
N ASP A 100 -7.56 -7.31 -4.38
CA ASP A 100 -8.56 -6.52 -3.63
C ASP A 100 -8.29 -6.52 -2.12
N PHE A 101 -7.76 -7.62 -1.57
CA PHE A 101 -7.31 -7.71 -0.18
C PHE A 101 -5.86 -7.25 -0.02
N MET A 102 -5.00 -7.72 -0.92
CA MET A 102 -3.56 -7.54 -0.79
C MET A 102 -3.11 -6.10 -1.02
N LEU A 103 -3.76 -5.33 -1.89
CA LEU A 103 -3.40 -3.93 -2.13
C LEU A 103 -3.67 -3.01 -0.94
N PRO A 104 -4.83 -3.07 -0.26
CA PRO A 104 -5.06 -2.26 0.93
C PRO A 104 -4.36 -2.79 2.19
N ALA A 105 -4.16 -4.11 2.34
CA ALA A 105 -3.60 -4.70 3.57
C ALA A 105 -2.11 -5.04 3.50
N CYS A 106 -1.55 -5.24 2.30
CA CYS A 106 -0.19 -5.72 2.06
C CYS A 106 0.51 -4.94 0.93
N GLY A 107 0.25 -3.64 0.86
CA GLY A 107 0.66 -2.81 -0.27
C GLY A 107 2.18 -2.69 -0.41
N TRP A 108 2.93 -2.74 0.70
CA TRP A 108 4.39 -2.76 0.66
C TRP A 108 4.92 -4.05 0.05
N SER A 109 4.46 -5.19 0.56
CA SER A 109 4.84 -6.52 0.07
C SER A 109 4.48 -6.73 -1.40
N CYS A 110 3.31 -6.27 -1.85
CA CYS A 110 2.91 -6.40 -3.26
C CYS A 110 3.72 -5.57 -4.23
N ARG A 111 4.13 -4.38 -3.83
CA ARG A 111 5.02 -3.53 -4.62
C ARG A 111 6.39 -4.17 -4.79
N ASN A 112 6.92 -4.79 -3.73
CA ASN A 112 8.23 -5.43 -3.77
C ASN A 112 8.20 -6.79 -4.47
N ALA A 113 7.11 -7.55 -4.38
CA ALA A 113 6.92 -8.76 -5.17
C ALA A 113 6.92 -8.47 -6.69
N SER A 114 6.31 -7.36 -7.10
CA SER A 114 6.34 -6.88 -8.50
C SER A 114 7.74 -6.51 -9.00
N LYS A 115 8.67 -6.17 -8.09
CA LYS A 115 10.09 -5.91 -8.42
C LYS A 115 10.93 -7.19 -8.49
N ALA A 116 10.59 -8.21 -7.70
CA ALA A 116 11.31 -9.49 -7.69
C ALA A 116 10.98 -10.39 -8.89
N ALA A 117 9.89 -10.11 -9.62
CA ALA A 117 9.48 -10.83 -10.82
C ALA A 117 10.07 -10.28 -12.14
N ARG A 118 10.95 -9.27 -12.08
CA ARG A 118 11.66 -8.69 -13.25
C ARG A 118 13.14 -9.02 -13.24
#